data_AF-A0A749ZJT4-F1
#
_entry.id   AF-A0A749ZJT4-F1
#
_cell.length_a   1.000
_cell.length_b   1.000
_cell.length_c   1.000
_cell.angle_alpha   90.00
_cell.angle_beta   90.00
_cell.angle_gamma   90.00
#
_symmetry.space_group_name_H-M   'P 1'
#
loop_
_entity.id
_entity.type
_entity.pdbx_description
1 polymer ?
#
loop_
_entity_poly.entity_id
_entity_poly.type
_entity_poly.pdbx_seq_one_letter_code
_entity_poly.pdbx_strand_id
1 'polypeptide(L)' 'IRTAIIAELNALMLRDGAPSGKIYVSRISEAISLATGEVAHQLRVPAADVVLGKTELPVLGNITWATYTGENG' A
#
# COMPACT_ATOMS: atom_id res chain seq x y z
N ILE A 1 -13.10 7.52 0.87
CA ILE A 1 -12.14 6.60 0.22
C ILE A 1 -10.72 6.79 0.77
N ARG A 2 -10.03 7.94 0.59
CA ARG A 2 -8.63 8.11 1.04
C ARG A 2 -8.36 7.73 2.51
N THR A 3 -9.23 8.15 3.44
CA THR A 3 -9.10 7.79 4.87
C THR A 3 -9.22 6.28 5.10
N ALA A 4 -10.12 5.59 4.39
CA ALA A 4 -10.26 4.13 4.49
C ALA A 4 -9.02 3.42 3.93
N ILE A 5 -8.47 3.90 2.80
CA ILE A 5 -7.20 3.38 2.25
C ILE A 5 -6.07 3.53 3.27
N ILE A 6 -5.96 4.69 3.92
CA ILE A 6 -4.93 4.93 4.96
C ILE A 6 -5.11 3.96 6.14
N ALA A 7 -6.35 3.69 6.57
CA ALA A 7 -6.61 2.75 7.65
C ALA A 7 -6.17 1.33 7.29
N GLU A 8 -6.53 0.83 6.11
CA GLU A 8 -6.14 -0.50 5.64
C GLU A 8 -4.62 -0.63 5.46
N LEU A 9 -3.96 0.39 4.92
CA LEU A 9 -2.50 0.39 4.78
C LEU A 9 -1.79 0.39 6.14
N ASN A 10 -2.28 1.13 7.14
CA ASN A 10 -1.73 1.06 8.49
C ASN A 10 -1.93 -0.33 9.12
N ALA A 11 -3.11 -0.93 8.93
CA ALA A 11 -3.39 -2.28 9.39
C ALA A 11 -2.46 -3.32 8.72
N LEU A 12 -2.19 -3.16 7.42
CA LEU A 12 -1.22 -3.99 6.70
C LEU A 12 0.18 -3.88 7.30
N MET A 13 0.69 -2.66 7.57
CA MET A 13 2.02 -2.48 8.15
C MET A 13 2.13 -3.14 9.53
N LEU A 14 1.06 -3.09 10.34
CA LEU A 14 1.01 -3.74 11.64
C LEU A 14 0.96 -5.28 11.54
N ARG A 15 0.21 -5.81 10.56
CA ARG A 15 -0.01 -7.25 10.41
C ARG A 15 1.16 -7.98 9.75
N ASP A 16 1.67 -7.42 8.65
CA ASP A 16 2.67 -8.07 7.79
C ASP A 16 4.09 -7.52 8.04
N GLY A 17 4.21 -6.43 8.81
CA GLY A 17 5.51 -5.83 9.15
C GLY A 17 6.31 -6.65 10.14
N ALA A 18 7.49 -7.11 9.70
CA ALA A 18 8.43 -7.81 10.55
C ALA A 18 9.88 -7.50 10.16
N PRO A 19 10.84 -7.46 11.11
CA PRO A 19 12.25 -7.24 10.79
C PRO A 19 12.82 -8.36 9.93
N SER A 20 13.75 -8.03 9.02
CA SER A 20 14.24 -8.93 7.96
C SER A 20 13.14 -9.46 7.01
N GLY A 21 11.94 -8.92 7.10
CA GLY A 21 10.79 -9.30 6.29
C GLY A 21 10.70 -8.51 4.99
N LYS A 22 9.56 -8.65 4.33
CA LYS A 22 9.27 -7.97 3.08
C LYS A 22 7.78 -7.62 3.02
N ILE A 23 7.49 -6.39 2.59
CA ILE A 23 6.13 -5.98 2.23
C ILE A 23 5.97 -6.12 0.72
N TYR A 24 5.13 -7.05 0.30
CA TYR A 24 4.87 -7.30 -1.11
C TYR A 24 3.99 -6.22 -1.73
N VAL A 25 4.28 -5.83 -2.97
CA VAL A 25 3.45 -4.85 -3.72
C VAL A 25 2.01 -5.34 -3.88
N SER A 26 1.83 -6.64 -4.11
CA SER A 26 0.50 -7.27 -4.20
C SER A 26 -0.31 -7.09 -2.92
N ARG A 27 0.33 -7.15 -1.76
CA ARG A 27 -0.33 -6.97 -0.45
C ARG A 27 -0.73 -5.53 -0.20
N ILE A 28 0.09 -4.58 -0.65
CA ILE A 28 -0.26 -3.16 -0.63
C ILE A 28 -1.48 -2.91 -1.53
N SER A 29 -1.48 -3.45 -2.75
CA SER A 29 -2.61 -3.33 -3.67
C SER A 29 -3.88 -3.97 -3.12
N GLU A 30 -3.79 -5.16 -2.53
CA GLU A 30 -4.90 -5.83 -1.85
C GLU A 30 -5.48 -4.97 -0.72
N ALA A 31 -4.64 -4.40 0.15
CA ALA A 31 -5.10 -3.53 1.24
C ALA A 31 -5.82 -2.27 0.71
N ILE A 32 -5.36 -1.69 -0.40
CA ILE A 32 -6.07 -0.57 -1.05
C ILE A 32 -7.46 -1.03 -1.53
N SER A 33 -7.56 -2.21 -2.14
CA SER A 33 -8.83 -2.76 -2.64
C SER A 33 -9.80 -3.23 -1.56
N LEU A 34 -9.34 -3.46 -0.32
CA LEU A 34 -10.22 -3.73 0.82
C LEU A 34 -10.87 -2.48 1.39
N ALA A 35 -10.38 -1.28 1.05
CA ALA A 35 -10.87 -0.04 1.62
C ALA A 35 -12.31 0.27 1.18
N THR A 36 -13.18 0.58 2.15
CA THR A 36 -14.60 0.90 1.87
C THR A 36 -14.75 2.01 0.83
N GLY A 37 -15.47 1.69 -0.25
CA GLY A 37 -15.75 2.58 -1.37
C GLY A 37 -14.63 2.66 -2.41
N GLU A 38 -13.56 1.89 -2.28
CA GLU A 38 -12.61 1.64 -3.37
C GLU A 38 -13.25 0.70 -4.41
N VAL A 39 -12.92 0.93 -5.69
CA VAL A 39 -13.43 0.15 -6.82
C VAL A 39 -12.29 -0.20 -7.78
N ALA A 40 -11.40 0.77 -8.04
CA ALA A 40 -10.20 0.59 -8.83
C ALA A 40 -9.12 1.58 -8.40
N HIS A 41 -7.86 1.15 -8.49
CA HIS A 41 -6.70 1.98 -8.22
C HIS A 41 -5.54 1.68 -9.18
N GLN A 42 -4.55 2.58 -9.17
CA GLN A 42 -3.24 2.37 -9.78
C GLN A 42 -2.18 2.58 -8.70
N LEU A 43 -1.50 1.51 -8.32
CA LEU A 43 -0.36 1.59 -7.41
C LEU A 43 0.90 1.90 -8.23
N ARG A 44 1.33 3.16 -8.24
CA ARG A 44 2.51 3.60 -9.01
C ARG A 44 3.82 3.39 -8.26
N VAL A 45 3.79 3.62 -6.95
CA VAL A 45 4.94 3.47 -6.05
C VAL A 45 4.42 2.85 -4.74
N PRO A 46 5.11 1.86 -4.16
CA PRO A 46 6.35 1.23 -4.64
C PRO A 46 6.13 0.34 -5.89
N ALA A 47 7.11 0.33 -6.80
CA ALA A 47 7.06 -0.48 -8.03
C ALA A 47 7.64 -1.90 -7.86
N ALA A 48 8.26 -2.17 -6.70
CA ALA A 48 8.80 -3.46 -6.32
C ALA A 48 8.60 -3.69 -4.82
N ASP A 49 8.72 -4.93 -4.37
CA ASP A 49 8.55 -5.26 -2.95
C ASP A 49 9.53 -4.47 -2.07
N VAL A 50 9.06 -4.07 -0.89
CA VAL A 50 9.89 -3.35 0.08
C VAL A 50 10.55 -4.36 1.00
N VAL A 51 11.87 -4.48 0.93
CA VAL A 51 12.66 -5.34 1.82
C VAL A 51 13.04 -4.57 3.08
N LEU A 52 12.81 -5.17 4.25
CA LEU A 52 13.12 -4.58 5.54
C LEU A 52 14.44 -5.10 6.08
N GLY A 53 15.25 -4.20 6.64
CA GLY A 53 16.47 -4.52 7.36
C GLY A 53 16.20 -5.28 8.67
N LYS A 54 17.27 -5.75 9.30
CA LYS A 54 17.22 -6.60 10.50
C LYS A 54 16.55 -5.95 11.71
N THR A 55 16.52 -4.63 11.76
CA THR A 55 15.97 -3.83 12.86
C THR A 55 14.94 -2.83 12.37
N GLU A 56 14.40 -3.03 11.17
CA GLU A 56 13.45 -2.12 10.55
C GLU A 56 12.02 -2.65 10.66
N LEU A 57 11.09 -1.77 10.98
CA LEU A 57 9.66 -2.01 10.90
C LEU A 57 9.06 -1.04 9.90
N PRO A 58 8.10 -1.49 9.07
CA PRO A 58 7.51 -0.62 8.09
C PRO A 58 6.54 0.35 8.75
N VAL A 59 6.53 1.58 8.28
CA VAL A 59 5.56 2.61 8.67
C VAL A 59 4.98 3.25 7.43
N LEU A 60 3.72 3.65 7.50
CA LEU A 60 3.09 4.35 6.39
C LEU A 60 3.67 5.76 6.25
N GLY A 61 4.31 6.02 5.12
CA GLY A 61 4.79 7.36 4.76
C GLY A 61 3.70 8.26 4.18
N ASN A 62 4.10 9.43 3.70
CA ASN A 62 3.20 10.32 2.97
C ASN A 62 2.73 9.68 1.65
N ILE A 63 1.42 9.74 1.40
CA ILE A 63 0.82 9.26 0.15
C ILE A 63 0.61 10.45 -0.79
N THR A 64 1.21 10.37 -1.97
CA THR A 64 0.91 11.28 -3.08
C THR A 64 -0.22 10.71 -3.92
N TRP A 65 -1.32 11.46 -4.04
CA TRP A 65 -2.48 11.06 -4.84
C TRP A 65 -2.39 11.67 -6.24
N ALA A 66 -2.61 10.84 -7.25
CA ALA A 66 -2.75 11.28 -8.63
C ALA A 66 -4.14 10.92 -9.16
N THR A 67 -4.58 11.65 -10.18
CA THR A 67 -5.78 11.28 -10.93
C THR A 67 -5.57 9.91 -11.59
N TYR A 68 -6.57 9.04 -11.49
CA TYR A 68 -6.56 7.76 -12.19
C TYR A 68 -6.52 8.02 -13.70
N THR A 69 -5.47 7.52 -14.36
CA THR A 69 -5.38 7.58 -15.82
C THR A 69 -5.79 6.21 -16.34
N GLY A 70 -7.10 6.03 -16.55
CA GLY A 70 -7.55 4.93 -17.39
C GLY A 70 -6.96 5.15 -18.77
N GLU A 71 -6.54 4.09 -19.45
CA GLU A 71 -6.29 4.19 -20.89
C GLU A 71 -7.61 4.63 -21.53
N ASN A 72 -7.73 5.92 -21.85
CA ASN A 72 -8.63 6.34 -22.90
C ASN A 72 -8.04 5.72 -24.16
N GLY A 73 -8.66 4.64 -24.64
CA GLY A 73 -8.30 4.03 -25.93
C GLY A 73 -8.29 5.04 -27.07
#